data_AF-A0A955F9E6-F1
#
_entry.id   AF-A0A955F9E6-F1
#
_cell.length_a   1.000
_cell.length_b   1.000
_cell.length_c   1.000
_cell.angle_alpha   90.00
_cell.angle_beta   90.00
_cell.angle_gamma   90.00
#
_symmetry.space_group_name_H-M   'P 1'
#
loop_
_entity.id
_entity.type
_entity.pdbx_description
1 polymer ?
#
loop_
_entity_poly.entity_id
_entity_poly.type
_entity_poly.pdbx_seq_one_letter_code
_entity_poly.pdbx_strand_id
1 'polypeptide(L)' 'FSKTIEMHQAAAALEDSYYNLIRPHKSLRQEVDTQGCRWRQQTPAMASGLTDHIWTVNELFSKIPVPTVSNT' A
#
# COMPACT_ATOMS: atom_id res chain seq x y z
N PHE A 1 -2.40 -10.61 18.76
CA PHE A 1 -1.45 -9.57 19.21
C PHE A 1 -0.22 -10.24 19.79
N SER A 2 0.98 -9.95 19.25
CA SER A 2 2.24 -10.39 19.85
C SER A 2 2.61 -9.47 21.00
N LYS A 3 3.20 -10.01 22.07
CA LYS A 3 3.76 -9.23 23.19
C LYS A 3 5.17 -8.70 22.88
N THR A 4 5.76 -9.10 21.75
CA THR A 4 7.08 -8.65 21.31
C THR A 4 6.92 -7.42 20.42
N ILE A 5 7.63 -6.34 20.74
CA ILE A 5 7.54 -5.05 20.04
C ILE A 5 7.88 -5.20 18.56
N GLU A 6 8.93 -5.94 18.22
CA GLU A 6 9.36 -6.15 16.83
C GLU A 6 8.24 -6.78 15.98
N MET A 7 7.55 -7.77 16.52
CA MET A 7 6.43 -8.43 15.85
C MET A 7 5.22 -7.51 15.72
N HIS A 8 5.01 -6.60 16.68
CA HIS A 8 3.95 -5.60 16.60
C HIS A 8 4.25 -4.55 15.53
N GLN A 9 5.51 -4.07 15.45
CA GLN A 9 5.97 -3.15 14.42
C GLN A 9 5.86 -3.77 13.02
N ALA A 10 6.25 -5.04 12.87
CA ALA A 10 6.11 -5.74 11.59
C ALA A 10 4.63 -5.86 11.15
N ALA A 11 3.73 -6.15 12.09
CA ALA A 11 2.30 -6.21 11.79
C ALA A 11 1.72 -4.84 11.39
N ALA A 12 2.10 -3.77 12.10
CA ALA A 12 1.69 -2.41 11.77
C ALA A 12 2.21 -1.97 10.40
N ALA A 13 3.48 -2.23 10.10
CA ALA A 13 4.07 -1.91 8.80
C ALA A 13 3.37 -2.65 7.65
N LEU A 14 2.95 -3.90 7.88
CA LEU A 14 2.19 -4.66 6.90
C LEU A 14 0.79 -4.08 6.67
N GLU A 15 0.09 -3.70 7.74
CA GLU A 15 -1.22 -3.05 7.66
C GLU A 15 -1.13 -1.73 6.90
N ASP A 16 -0.17 -0.88 7.26
CA ASP A 16 0.08 0.41 6.61
C ASP A 16 0.39 0.23 5.12
N SER A 17 1.21 -0.77 4.79
CA SER A 17 1.54 -1.07 3.41
C SER A 17 0.32 -1.55 2.62
N TYR A 18 -0.50 -2.42 3.21
CA TYR A 18 -1.73 -2.89 2.59
C TYR A 18 -2.73 -1.75 2.36
N TYR A 19 -2.93 -0.89 3.36
CA TYR A 19 -3.83 0.27 3.26
C TYR A 19 -3.38 1.23 2.17
N ASN A 20 -2.09 1.57 2.13
CA ASN A 20 -1.57 2.59 1.23
C ASN A 20 -1.36 2.11 -0.21
N LEU A 21 -0.94 0.86 -0.42
CA LEU A 21 -0.52 0.35 -1.74
C LEU A 21 -1.59 -0.47 -2.46
N ILE A 22 -2.40 -1.23 -1.71
CA ILE A 22 -3.30 -2.25 -2.29
C ILE A 22 -4.76 -1.79 -2.28
N ARG A 23 -5.21 -1.10 -1.24
CA ARG A 23 -6.62 -0.75 -1.09
C ARG A 23 -6.98 0.54 -1.83
N PRO A 24 -7.82 0.51 -2.89
CA PRO A 24 -8.29 1.75 -3.52
C PRO A 24 -9.36 2.43 -2.66
N HIS A 25 -9.29 3.76 -2.57
CA HIS A 25 -10.21 4.57 -1.76
C HIS A 25 -11.20 5.33 -2.63
N LYS A 26 -12.47 5.40 -2.19
CA LYS A 26 -13.52 6.12 -2.92
C LYS A 26 -13.28 7.64 -2.96
N SER A 27 -12.77 8.20 -1.85
CA SER A 27 -12.48 9.63 -1.71
C SER A 27 -11.28 10.11 -2.53
N LEU A 28 -10.39 9.19 -2.90
CA LEU A 28 -9.19 9.50 -3.68
C LEU A 28 -9.38 9.28 -5.19
N ARG A 29 -10.58 8.88 -5.65
CA ARG A 29 -10.81 8.60 -7.06
C ARG A 29 -10.62 9.87 -7.88
N GLN A 30 -9.87 9.75 -8.97
CA GLN A 30 -9.71 10.84 -9.92
C GLN A 30 -10.82 10.78 -10.95
N GLU A 31 -11.40 11.94 -11.26
CA GLU A 31 -12.36 12.06 -12.36
C GLU A 31 -11.59 11.96 -13.68
N VAL A 32 -11.96 11.01 -14.52
CA VAL A 32 -11.33 10.81 -15.82
C VAL A 32 -12.42 10.87 -16.88
N ASP A 33 -12.33 11.82 -17.79
CA ASP A 33 -13.28 11.95 -18.89
C ASP A 33 -12.84 11.10 -20.08
N THR A 34 -12.89 9.77 -19.92
CA THR A 34 -12.58 8.83 -21.00
C THR A 34 -13.79 7.94 -21.25
N GLN A 35 -14.46 8.17 -22.38
CA GLN A 35 -15.48 7.33 -23.03
C GLN A 35 -16.21 6.35 -22.09
N GLY A 36 -16.93 6.88 -21.09
CA GLY A 36 -17.82 6.09 -20.22
C GLY A 36 -17.29 5.72 -18.83
N CYS A 37 -16.01 5.95 -18.51
CA CYS A 37 -15.46 5.69 -17.18
C CYS A 37 -15.14 6.98 -16.43
N ARG A 38 -16.13 7.52 -15.72
CA ARG A 38 -16.00 8.78 -14.97
C ARG A 38 -14.96 8.76 -13.85
N TRP A 39 -14.68 7.60 -13.25
CA TRP A 39 -13.85 7.49 -12.05
C TRP A 39 -12.72 6.48 -12.23
N ARG A 40 -11.48 6.91 -12.03
CA ARG A 40 -10.33 6.02 -11.90
C ARG A 40 -10.06 5.73 -10.43
N GLN A 41 -9.91 4.45 -10.11
CA GLN A 41 -9.54 4.02 -8.77
C GLN A 41 -8.11 4.46 -8.44
N GLN A 42 -7.90 4.93 -7.22
CA GLN A 42 -6.62 5.43 -6.74
C GLN A 42 -6.42 5.00 -5.28
N THR A 43 -5.19 4.62 -4.95
CA THR A 43 -4.75 4.33 -3.58
C THR A 43 -4.09 5.55 -2.97
N PRO A 44 -3.92 5.62 -1.64
CA PRO A 44 -3.18 6.71 -1.00
C PRO A 44 -1.76 6.87 -1.54
N ALA A 45 -1.05 5.76 -1.79
CA ALA A 45 0.30 5.81 -2.35
C ALA A 45 0.32 6.32 -3.81
N MET A 46 -0.74 6.07 -4.58
CA MET A 46 -0.90 6.67 -5.90
C MET A 46 -1.25 8.16 -5.82
N ALA A 47 -2.03 8.57 -4.82
CA ALA A 47 -2.38 9.98 -4.61
C ALA A 47 -1.17 10.82 -4.16
N SER A 48 -0.24 10.22 -3.41
CA SER A 48 1.02 10.87 -3.02
C SER A 48 2.12 10.77 -4.08
N GLY A 49 1.89 10.05 -5.19
CA GLY A 49 2.89 9.86 -6.25
C GLY A 49 4.02 8.89 -5.89
N LEU A 50 3.86 8.09 -4.83
CA LEU A 50 4.81 7.02 -4.47
C LEU A 50 4.72 5.84 -5.45
N THR A 51 3.54 5.59 -6.02
CA THR A 51 3.30 4.56 -7.03
C THR A 51 2.38 5.09 -8.13
N ASP A 52 2.39 4.43 -9.28
CA ASP A 52 1.55 4.74 -10.44
C ASP A 52 0.44 3.70 -10.68
N HIS A 53 0.41 2.64 -9.87
CA HIS A 53 -0.54 1.55 -9.96
C HIS A 53 -0.96 1.02 -8.58
N ILE A 54 -2.07 0.27 -8.59
CA ILE A 54 -2.57 -0.47 -7.42
C ILE A 54 -1.77 -1.76 -7.30
N TRP A 55 -1.14 -1.96 -6.15
CA TRP A 55 -0.30 -3.13 -5.91
C TRP A 55 -1.16 -4.37 -5.64
N THR A 56 -0.58 -5.54 -5.92
CA THR A 56 -1.13 -6.82 -5.46
C THR A 56 -0.43 -7.28 -4.19
N VAL A 57 -1.07 -8.16 -3.41
CA VAL A 57 -0.46 -8.76 -2.21
C VAL A 57 0.83 -9.51 -2.57
N ASN A 58 0.86 -10.22 -3.70
CA ASN A 58 2.06 -10.91 -4.16
C ASN A 58 3.21 -9.94 -4.46
N GLU A 59 2.90 -8.82 -5.11
CA GLU A 59 3.89 -7.79 -5.42
C GLU A 59 4.46 -7.17 -4.14
N LEU A 60 3.61 -6.93 -3.15
CA LEU A 60 4.02 -6.42 -1.84
C LEU A 60 5.07 -7.32 -1.19
N PHE A 61 4.79 -8.62 -1.09
CA PHE A 61 5.72 -9.58 -0.47
C PHE A 61 6.94 -9.92 -1.32
N SER A 62 6.88 -9.66 -2.63
CA SER A 62 8.02 -9.93 -3.53
C SER A 62 8.98 -8.76 -3.64
N LYS A 63 8.48 -7.52 -3.55
CA LYS A 63 9.29 -6.30 -3.76
C LYS A 63 9.74 -5.64 -2.48
N ILE A 64 9.03 -5.81 -1.37
CA ILE A 64 9.44 -5.21 -0.09
C ILE A 64 10.48 -6.12 0.56
N PRO A 65 11.73 -5.65 0.74
CA PRO A 65 12.74 -6.42 1.43
C PRO A 65 12.35 -6.58 2.90
N VAL A 66 12.49 -7.79 3.43
CA VAL A 66 12.36 -8.03 4.86
C VAL A 66 13.48 -7.25 5.56
N PRO A 67 13.17 -6.39 6.54
CA PRO A 67 14.20 -5.64 7.24
C PRO A 67 15.17 -6.63 7.89
N THR A 68 16.38 -6.69 7.35
CA THR A 68 17.46 -7.49 7.92
C THR A 68 18.00 -6.66 9.07
N VAL A 69 17.57 -6.99 10.29
CA VAL A 69 18.10 -6.41 11.53
C VAL A 69 19.61 -6.63 11.54
N SER A 70 20.36 -5.62 11.10
CA SER A 70 21.80 -5.56 11.29
C SER A 70 22.03 -5.06 12.71
N ASN A 71 22.03 -5.99 13.67
CA ASN A 71 22.47 -5.70 15.03
C ASN A 71 23.96 -5.33 14.98
N THR A 72 24.26 -4.03 14.99
CA THR A 72 25.58 -3.49 15.31
C THR A 72 25.57 -2.97 16.74
#